data_AF-V4KIZ4-F1
#
_entry.id   AF-V4KIZ4-F1
#
_cell.length_a   1.000
_cell.length_b   1.000
_cell.length_c   1.000
_cell.angle_alpha   90.00
_cell.angle_beta   90.00
_cell.angle_gamma   90.00
#
_symmetry.space_group_name_H-M   'P 1'
#
loop_
_entity.id
_entity.type
_entity.pdbx_description
1 polymer ?
#
loop_
_entity_poly.entity_id
_entity_poly.type
_entity_poly.pdbx_seq_one_letter_code
_entity_poly.pdbx_strand_id
1 'polypeptide(L)'
;MNLGDLNKVWEIKALKKKPREDEARNILDKVAKQVQPIMVRRKWRVKLLSEFCPKNPRLLGVNVNRGVQVKLRLRKVNHEGDFLSYHEILDTMLHELCHNAHAPHNASFYKLWDELRKECEELMTKGITGTGQGFDVPGKRLGGFSRQPPLSSLRATAASA
;
A
#
# COMPACT_ATOMS: atom_id res chain seq x y z
N MET A 1 -5.44 -21.71 -7.47
CA MET A 1 -5.36 -20.23 -7.52
C MET A 1 -5.39 -19.72 -6.09
N ASN A 2 -4.40 -18.94 -5.67
CA ASN A 2 -4.27 -18.48 -4.29
C ASN A 2 -5.32 -17.38 -4.05
N LEU A 3 -6.29 -17.58 -3.14
CA LEU A 3 -7.39 -16.62 -2.91
C LEU A 3 -6.88 -15.25 -2.43
N GLY A 4 -5.67 -15.19 -1.87
CA GLY A 4 -5.00 -13.95 -1.48
C GLY A 4 -4.72 -13.00 -2.65
N ASP A 5 -4.61 -13.51 -3.88
CA ASP A 5 -4.32 -12.69 -5.07
C ASP A 5 -5.54 -11.93 -5.61
N LEU A 6 -6.75 -12.30 -5.19
CA LEU A 6 -7.99 -11.70 -5.70
C LEU A 6 -8.36 -10.40 -4.95
N ASN A 7 -8.01 -10.33 -3.67
CA ASN A 7 -8.40 -9.27 -2.74
C ASN A 7 -7.31 -8.20 -2.63
N LYS A 8 -6.95 -7.61 -3.77
CA LYS A 8 -5.91 -6.57 -3.87
C LYS A 8 -6.36 -5.39 -4.73
N VAL A 9 -5.49 -4.39 -4.78
CA VAL A 9 -5.57 -3.31 -5.78
C VAL A 9 -5.02 -3.86 -7.11
N TRP A 10 -5.80 -3.80 -8.19
CA TRP A 10 -5.41 -4.38 -9.49
C TRP A 10 -4.63 -3.41 -10.36
N GLU A 11 -5.11 -2.17 -10.47
CA GLU A 11 -4.47 -1.13 -11.26
C GLU A 11 -4.18 0.11 -10.39
N ILE A 12 -3.03 0.72 -10.62
CA ILE A 12 -2.61 1.98 -9.98
C ILE A 12 -2.31 3.02 -11.06
N LYS A 13 -2.93 4.20 -10.98
CA LYS A 13 -2.74 5.30 -11.95
C LYS A 13 -2.46 6.63 -11.26
N ALA A 14 -1.25 7.17 -11.45
CA ALA A 14 -0.91 8.54 -11.04
C ALA A 14 -1.26 9.57 -12.14
N LEU A 15 -1.27 10.86 -11.79
CA LEU A 15 -1.53 11.93 -12.75
C LEU A 15 -0.29 12.23 -13.61
N LYS A 16 -0.28 11.74 -14.85
CA LYS A 16 0.83 11.89 -15.82
C LYS A 16 1.29 13.33 -16.12
N LYS A 17 0.41 14.31 -15.94
CA LYS A 17 0.69 15.73 -16.27
C LYS A 17 1.25 16.53 -15.09
N LYS A 18 1.47 15.89 -13.94
CA LYS A 18 1.91 16.57 -12.71
C LYS A 18 3.38 16.24 -12.41
N PRO A 19 4.12 17.16 -11.76
CA PRO A 19 5.52 16.92 -11.40
C PRO A 19 5.63 15.70 -10.47
N ARG A 20 6.77 15.00 -10.51
CA ARG A 20 7.05 13.86 -9.60
C ARG A 20 6.00 12.74 -9.72
N GLU A 21 5.62 12.36 -10.96
CA GLU A 21 4.68 11.26 -11.22
C GLU A 21 5.17 9.94 -10.58
N ASP A 22 6.46 9.62 -10.72
CA ASP A 22 7.04 8.38 -10.20
C ASP A 22 6.86 8.25 -8.68
N GLU A 23 7.00 9.36 -7.96
CA GLU A 23 6.84 9.39 -6.52
C GLU A 23 5.38 9.27 -6.11
N ALA A 24 4.47 9.95 -6.82
CA ALA A 24 3.03 9.78 -6.64
C ALA A 24 2.61 8.32 -6.82
N ARG A 25 3.12 7.66 -7.87
CA ARG A 25 2.90 6.24 -8.13
C ARG A 25 3.49 5.36 -7.03
N ASN A 26 4.69 5.65 -6.54
CA ASN A 26 5.31 4.92 -5.44
C ASN A 26 4.52 5.06 -4.13
N ILE A 27 3.95 6.24 -3.84
CA ILE A 27 3.08 6.45 -2.68
C ILE A 27 1.83 5.58 -2.79
N LEU A 28 1.15 5.58 -3.95
CA LEU A 28 -0.03 4.75 -4.18
C LEU A 28 0.29 3.25 -4.06
N ASP A 29 1.44 2.81 -4.58
CA ASP A 29 1.89 1.42 -4.46
C ASP A 29 2.12 1.00 -3.00
N LYS A 30 2.78 1.87 -2.21
CA LYS A 30 2.96 1.66 -0.77
C LYS A 30 1.63 1.57 -0.03
N VAL A 31 0.71 2.50 -0.29
CA VAL A 31 -0.64 2.50 0.29
C VAL A 31 -1.38 1.21 -0.06
N ALA A 32 -1.37 0.81 -1.34
CA ALA A 32 -2.02 -0.40 -1.81
C ALA A 32 -1.48 -1.66 -1.10
N LYS A 33 -0.16 -1.77 -0.94
CA LYS A 33 0.48 -2.86 -0.20
C LYS A 33 0.12 -2.84 1.28
N GLN A 34 0.05 -1.66 1.91
CA GLN A 34 -0.27 -1.55 3.33
C GLN A 34 -1.70 -2.01 3.65
N VAL A 35 -2.66 -1.69 2.78
CA VAL A 35 -4.07 -2.05 2.99
C VAL A 35 -4.43 -3.43 2.46
N GLN A 36 -3.55 -4.09 1.70
CA GLN A 36 -3.83 -5.40 1.12
C GLN A 36 -4.18 -6.47 2.18
N PRO A 37 -3.48 -6.61 3.33
CA PRO A 37 -3.87 -7.59 4.35
C PRO A 37 -5.28 -7.36 4.90
N ILE A 38 -5.67 -6.08 5.08
CA ILE A 38 -7.01 -5.67 5.51
C ILE A 38 -8.06 -6.07 4.47
N MET A 39 -7.76 -5.84 3.19
CA MET A 39 -8.62 -6.20 2.06
C MET A 39 -8.80 -7.72 1.96
N VAL A 40 -7.73 -8.50 2.14
CA VAL A 40 -7.77 -9.96 2.14
C VAL A 40 -8.69 -10.49 3.25
N ARG A 41 -8.53 -10.00 4.48
CA ARG A 41 -9.34 -10.41 5.63
C ARG A 41 -10.84 -10.15 5.42
N ARG A 42 -11.18 -9.04 4.78
CA ARG A 42 -12.58 -8.61 4.52
C ARG A 42 -13.12 -8.99 3.14
N LYS A 43 -12.34 -9.71 2.33
CA LYS A 43 -12.67 -10.09 0.95
C LYS A 43 -13.02 -8.89 0.06
N TRP A 44 -12.35 -7.76 0.28
CA TRP A 44 -12.50 -6.55 -0.51
C TRP A 44 -11.53 -6.54 -1.70
N ARG A 45 -11.93 -5.88 -2.77
CA ARG A 45 -11.14 -5.70 -3.98
C ARG A 45 -11.26 -4.27 -4.48
N VAL A 46 -10.15 -3.74 -4.98
CA VAL A 46 -10.14 -2.43 -5.63
C VAL A 46 -9.64 -2.61 -7.06
N LYS A 47 -10.48 -2.34 -8.06
CA LYS A 47 -10.03 -2.52 -9.46
C LYS A 47 -9.03 -1.43 -9.85
N LEU A 48 -9.31 -0.19 -9.53
CA LEU A 48 -8.46 0.95 -9.88
C LEU A 48 -8.26 1.88 -8.68
N LEU A 49 -7.01 2.06 -8.26
CA LEU A 49 -6.58 3.11 -7.35
C LEU A 49 -5.92 4.22 -8.18
N SER A 50 -6.45 5.44 -8.11
CA SER A 50 -5.94 6.55 -8.92
C SER A 50 -5.72 7.83 -8.13
N GLU A 51 -4.73 8.61 -8.53
CA GLU A 51 -4.57 9.97 -8.04
C GLU A 51 -5.60 10.91 -8.71
N PHE A 52 -6.10 11.87 -7.95
CA PHE A 52 -6.86 13.00 -8.50
C PHE A 52 -6.52 14.32 -7.78
N CYS A 53 -6.84 15.44 -8.43
CA CYS A 53 -6.70 16.78 -7.86
C CYS A 53 -7.99 17.58 -8.14
N PRO A 54 -9.04 17.39 -7.31
CA PRO A 54 -10.30 18.11 -7.49
C PRO A 54 -10.14 19.60 -7.14
N LYS A 55 -10.95 20.45 -7.76
CA LYS A 55 -11.00 21.90 -7.45
C LYS A 55 -11.43 22.16 -6.00
N ASN A 56 -12.28 21.30 -5.44
CA ASN A 56 -12.69 21.41 -4.04
C ASN A 56 -11.53 20.98 -3.12
N PRO A 57 -11.00 21.87 -2.27
CA PRO A 57 -9.89 21.55 -1.39
C PRO A 57 -10.25 20.51 -0.31
N ARG A 58 -11.53 20.40 0.06
CA ARG A 58 -11.99 19.48 1.12
C ARG A 58 -12.12 18.03 0.67
N LEU A 59 -12.09 17.78 -0.64
CA LEU A 59 -12.23 16.43 -1.19
C LEU A 59 -10.86 15.74 -1.23
N LEU A 60 -10.63 14.83 -0.28
CA LEU A 60 -9.37 14.08 -0.16
C LEU A 60 -9.46 12.70 -0.82
N GLY A 61 -10.64 12.09 -0.85
CA GLY A 61 -10.87 10.77 -1.42
C GLY A 61 -12.25 10.63 -2.04
N VAL A 62 -12.43 9.60 -2.88
CA VAL A 62 -13.74 9.13 -3.31
C VAL A 62 -13.70 7.66 -3.70
N ASN A 63 -14.65 6.90 -3.17
CA ASN A 63 -14.93 5.53 -3.57
C ASN A 63 -16.13 5.47 -4.51
N VAL A 64 -15.90 5.01 -5.74
CA VAL A 64 -16.91 4.81 -6.76
C VAL A 64 -17.29 3.34 -6.82
N ASN A 65 -18.60 3.06 -6.69
CA ASN A 65 -19.19 1.73 -6.82
C ASN A 65 -18.55 0.67 -5.90
N ARG A 66 -18.27 1.02 -4.63
CA ARG A 66 -17.79 0.07 -3.59
C ARG A 66 -16.54 -0.69 -4.04
N GLY A 67 -15.49 0.03 -4.40
CA GLY A 67 -14.18 -0.52 -4.75
C GLY A 67 -13.97 -0.76 -6.24
N VAL A 68 -14.85 -0.29 -7.12
CA VAL A 68 -14.51 -0.29 -8.57
C VAL A 68 -13.40 0.72 -8.82
N GLN A 69 -13.54 1.94 -8.30
CA GLN A 69 -12.50 2.95 -8.42
C GLN A 69 -12.38 3.73 -7.12
N VAL A 70 -11.19 3.76 -6.55
CA VAL A 70 -10.86 4.63 -5.43
C VAL A 70 -9.93 5.73 -5.94
N LYS A 71 -10.27 6.99 -5.68
CA LYS A 71 -9.44 8.13 -6.03
C LYS A 71 -8.92 8.78 -4.76
N LEU A 72 -7.62 9.06 -4.71
CA LEU A 72 -6.99 9.70 -3.56
C LEU A 72 -6.28 10.97 -4.00
N ARG A 73 -6.40 12.01 -3.18
CA ARG A 73 -5.64 13.24 -3.31
C ARG A 73 -4.29 13.01 -2.66
N LEU A 74 -3.23 13.14 -3.44
CA LEU A 74 -1.87 13.00 -2.92
C LEU A 74 -1.20 14.35 -2.67
N ARG A 75 -1.65 15.40 -3.36
CA ARG A 75 -0.99 16.72 -3.40
C ARG A 75 -1.71 17.75 -2.54
N LYS A 76 -0.94 18.64 -1.93
CA LYS A 76 -1.46 19.77 -1.16
C LYS A 76 -2.28 20.72 -2.04
N VAL A 77 -3.23 21.41 -1.41
CA VAL A 77 -3.98 22.49 -2.07
C VAL A 77 -3.00 23.63 -2.37
N ASN A 78 -3.06 24.20 -3.59
CA ASN A 78 -2.20 25.29 -4.07
C ASN A 78 -0.70 24.98 -4.20
N HIS A 79 -0.24 23.78 -3.82
CA HIS A 79 1.15 23.36 -3.91
C HIS A 79 1.23 21.98 -4.58
N GLU A 80 1.19 21.96 -5.91
CA GLU A 80 1.15 20.71 -6.67
C GLU A 80 2.48 19.93 -6.64
N GLY A 81 3.58 20.56 -6.22
CA GLY A 81 4.88 19.92 -6.03
C GLY A 81 5.02 19.17 -4.70
N ASP A 82 4.12 19.44 -3.74
CA ASP A 82 4.17 18.91 -2.38
C ASP A 82 3.08 17.88 -2.14
N PHE A 83 3.49 16.76 -1.54
CA PHE A 83 2.58 15.69 -1.16
C PHE A 83 2.04 15.88 0.26
N LEU A 84 0.84 15.34 0.51
CA LEU A 84 0.33 15.10 1.85
C LEU A 84 1.21 14.05 2.55
N SER A 85 1.18 14.02 3.88
CA SER A 85 1.92 12.98 4.60
C SER A 85 1.38 11.59 4.24
N TYR A 86 2.27 10.59 4.29
CA TYR A 86 1.88 9.21 4.01
C TYR A 86 0.71 8.74 4.89
N HIS A 87 0.71 9.14 6.17
CA HIS A 87 -0.34 8.79 7.13
C HIS A 87 -1.70 9.41 6.77
N GLU A 88 -1.74 10.66 6.30
CA GLU A 88 -2.98 11.30 5.85
C GLU A 88 -3.58 10.59 4.62
N ILE A 89 -2.72 10.22 3.67
CA ILE A 89 -3.12 9.52 2.45
C ILE A 89 -3.63 8.11 2.79
N LEU A 90 -2.92 7.41 3.67
CA LEU A 90 -3.31 6.08 4.14
C LEU A 90 -4.63 6.12 4.91
N ASP A 91 -4.81 7.09 5.79
CA ASP A 91 -6.07 7.25 6.53
C ASP A 91 -7.26 7.53 5.60
N THR A 92 -7.04 8.38 4.59
CA THR A 92 -8.03 8.61 3.53
C THR A 92 -8.34 7.31 2.79
N MET A 93 -7.35 6.49 2.47
CA MET A 93 -7.59 5.17 1.86
C MET A 93 -8.44 4.25 2.76
N LEU A 94 -8.19 4.22 4.07
CA LEU A 94 -8.98 3.43 5.01
C LEU A 94 -10.43 3.93 5.09
N HIS A 95 -10.63 5.25 5.08
CA HIS A 95 -11.95 5.86 4.99
C HIS A 95 -12.68 5.40 3.73
N GLU A 96 -12.04 5.50 2.57
CA GLU A 96 -12.64 5.07 1.31
C GLU A 96 -12.93 3.56 1.29
N LEU A 97 -12.10 2.72 1.91
CA LEU A 97 -12.39 1.29 2.04
C LEU A 97 -13.63 1.00 2.90
N CYS A 98 -13.91 1.80 3.93
CA CYS A 98 -15.13 1.68 4.72
C CYS A 98 -16.40 1.82 3.86
N HIS A 99 -16.33 2.64 2.79
CA HIS A 99 -17.43 2.78 1.83
C HIS A 99 -17.77 1.51 1.04
N ASN A 100 -16.92 0.47 1.09
CA ASN A 100 -17.28 -0.84 0.54
C ASN A 100 -18.40 -1.53 1.35
N ALA A 101 -18.49 -1.24 2.66
CA ALA A 101 -19.49 -1.81 3.56
C ALA A 101 -20.58 -0.79 3.95
N HIS A 102 -20.20 0.46 4.22
CA HIS A 102 -21.10 1.49 4.73
C HIS A 102 -21.03 2.76 3.86
N ALA A 103 -22.11 3.06 3.13
CA ALA A 103 -22.19 4.27 2.33
C ALA A 103 -22.34 5.55 3.17
N PRO A 104 -23.29 5.65 4.12
CA PRO A 104 -23.45 6.86 4.93
C PRO A 104 -22.42 6.92 6.07
N HIS A 105 -22.00 8.14 6.44
CA HIS A 105 -21.13 8.41 7.59
C HIS A 105 -21.90 8.34 8.92
N ASN A 106 -22.41 7.15 9.26
CA ASN A 106 -23.11 6.89 10.50
C ASN A 106 -22.18 6.28 11.57
N ALA A 107 -22.71 6.00 12.77
CA ALA A 107 -21.91 5.42 13.86
C ALA A 107 -21.21 4.10 13.46
N SER A 108 -21.86 3.25 12.66
CA SER A 108 -21.26 2.01 12.16
C SER A 108 -20.08 2.26 11.22
N PHE A 109 -20.16 3.30 10.37
CA PHE A 109 -19.05 3.72 9.53
C PHE A 109 -17.83 4.12 10.37
N TYR A 110 -18.02 5.00 11.36
CA TYR A 110 -16.91 5.48 12.20
C TYR A 110 -16.32 4.36 13.05
N LYS A 111 -17.16 3.43 13.54
CA LYS A 111 -16.69 2.25 14.25
C LYS A 111 -15.80 1.37 13.35
N LEU A 112 -16.25 1.07 12.13
CA LEU A 112 -15.46 0.31 11.17
C LEU A 112 -14.15 1.03 10.84
N TRP A 113 -14.19 2.35 10.66
CA TRP A 113 -13.00 3.13 10.34
C TRP A 113 -11.96 3.10 11.46
N ASP A 114 -12.40 3.23 12.73
CA ASP A 114 -11.51 3.09 13.90
C ASP A 114 -10.90 1.68 13.99
N GLU A 115 -11.70 0.64 13.76
CA GLU A 115 -11.22 -0.75 13.69
C GLU A 115 -10.16 -0.91 12.58
N LEU A 116 -10.37 -0.34 11.40
CA LEU A 116 -9.41 -0.38 10.30
C LEU A 116 -8.11 0.37 10.63
N ARG A 117 -8.19 1.52 11.31
CA ARG A 117 -7.01 2.30 11.70
C ARG A 117 -6.14 1.53 12.68
N LYS A 118 -6.75 0.95 13.72
CA LYS A 118 -6.06 0.11 14.71
C LYS A 118 -5.37 -1.09 14.07
N GLU A 119 -6.10 -1.81 13.19
CA GLU A 119 -5.54 -2.95 12.47
C GLU A 119 -4.38 -2.53 11.55
N CYS A 120 -4.51 -1.39 10.86
CA CYS A 120 -3.45 -0.86 10.02
C CYS A 120 -2.19 -0.51 10.82
N GLU A 121 -2.35 0.16 11.96
CA GLU A 121 -1.25 0.52 12.85
C GLU A 121 -0.52 -0.72 13.36
N GLU A 122 -1.25 -1.74 13.82
CA GLU A 122 -0.65 -3.01 14.22
C GLU A 122 0.15 -3.69 13.09
N LEU A 123 -0.39 -3.68 11.86
CA LEU A 123 0.29 -4.22 10.69
C LEU A 123 1.57 -3.45 10.40
N MET A 124 1.54 -2.11 10.50
CA MET A 124 2.72 -1.26 10.35
C MET A 124 3.78 -1.56 11.41
N THR A 125 3.40 -1.66 12.69
CA THR A 125 4.33 -1.99 13.80
C THR A 125 4.96 -3.37 13.61
N LYS A 126 4.18 -4.35 13.11
CA LYS A 126 4.66 -5.71 12.83
C LYS A 126 5.48 -5.81 11.54
N GLY A 127 5.57 -4.73 10.74
CA GLY A 127 6.22 -4.73 9.43
C GLY A 127 5.51 -5.61 8.40
N ILE A 128 4.21 -5.87 8.60
CA ILE A 128 3.41 -6.71 7.72
C ILE A 128 2.79 -5.82 6.64
N THR A 129 3.13 -6.13 5.39
CA THR A 129 2.55 -5.52 4.20
C THR A 129 2.06 -6.60 3.23
N GLY A 130 1.53 -6.18 2.08
CA GLY A 130 1.35 -7.04 0.91
C GLY A 130 0.51 -8.27 1.19
N THR A 131 1.11 -9.45 0.99
CA THR A 131 0.42 -10.74 1.13
C THR A 131 0.13 -11.15 2.57
N GLY A 132 0.65 -10.41 3.55
CA GLY A 132 0.45 -10.69 4.97
C GLY A 132 1.41 -11.76 5.53
N GLN A 133 2.38 -12.25 4.74
CA GLN A 133 3.36 -13.25 5.19
C GLN A 133 4.64 -12.65 5.82
N GLY A 134 4.77 -11.33 5.82
CA GLY A 134 5.97 -10.64 6.32
C GLY A 134 7.09 -10.65 5.28
N PHE A 135 7.75 -9.50 5.10
CA PHE A 135 8.84 -9.29 4.15
C PHE A 135 8.50 -9.52 2.66
N ASP A 136 7.56 -8.73 2.11
CA ASP A 136 7.29 -8.74 0.65
C ASP A 136 8.38 -8.03 -0.19
N VAL A 137 9.46 -7.54 0.44
CA VAL A 137 10.54 -6.81 -0.21
C VAL A 137 11.75 -7.72 -0.37
N PRO A 138 12.41 -7.75 -1.55
CA PRO A 138 13.65 -8.51 -1.71
C PRO A 138 14.69 -8.06 -0.68
N GLY A 139 15.29 -9.03 0.02
CA GLY A 139 16.34 -8.75 0.99
C GLY A 139 17.51 -8.01 0.32
N LYS A 140 17.89 -6.85 0.86
CA LYS A 140 19.08 -6.11 0.43
C LYS A 140 20.23 -6.44 1.38
N ARG A 141 21.26 -7.12 0.86
CA ARG A 141 22.50 -7.37 1.61
C ARG A 141 23.22 -6.05 1.86
N LEU A 142 23.43 -5.68 3.13
CA LEU A 142 24.08 -4.42 3.53
C LEU A 142 25.59 -4.56 3.81
N GLY A 143 26.20 -5.72 3.52
CA GLY A 143 27.64 -5.91 3.69
C GLY A 143 28.17 -7.31 3.34
N GLY A 144 29.48 -7.37 3.12
CA GLY A 144 30.26 -8.61 2.93
C GLY A 144 31.00 -8.63 1.59
N PHE A 145 32.33 -8.48 1.64
CA PHE A 145 33.21 -8.81 0.52
C PHE A 145 33.13 -10.31 0.27
N SER A 146 32.44 -10.76 -0.78
CA SER A 146 32.64 -12.12 -1.28
C SER A 146 33.99 -12.17 -2.00
N ARG A 147 35.08 -12.39 -1.25
CA ARG A 147 36.21 -13.10 -1.85
C ARG A 147 35.70 -14.51 -2.05
N GLN A 148 35.18 -14.83 -3.24
CA GLN A 148 35.01 -16.22 -3.59
C GLN A 148 36.39 -16.86 -3.47
N PRO A 149 36.59 -17.83 -2.56
CA PRO A 149 37.84 -18.56 -2.57
C PRO A 149 37.92 -19.30 -3.91
N PRO A 150 39.11 -19.36 -4.53
CA PRO A 150 39.28 -20.14 -5.75
C PRO A 150 38.82 -21.58 -5.52
N LEU A 151 38.19 -22.18 -6.54
CA LEU A 151 37.59 -23.53 -6.50
C LEU A 151 38.53 -24.61 -5.96
N SER A 152 39.85 -24.39 -6.02
CA SER A 152 40.88 -25.27 -5.45
C SER A 152 40.77 -25.47 -3.94
N SER A 153 40.24 -24.50 -3.19
CA SER A 153 40.13 -24.59 -1.71
C SER A 153 38.89 -25.36 -1.22
N LEU A 154 37.91 -25.64 -2.09
CA LEU A 154 36.68 -26.37 -1.73
C LEU A 154 36.87 -27.89 -1.65
N ARG A 155 37.97 -28.44 -2.19
CA ARG A 155 38.27 -29.88 -2.12
C ARG A 155 38.96 -30.32 -0.83
N ALA A 156 39.59 -29.40 -0.09
CA ALA A 156 40.35 -29.75 1.10
C ALA A 156 39.47 -29.97 2.35
N THR A 157 38.27 -29.39 2.39
CA THR A 157 37.39 -29.45 3.58
C THR A 157 36.42 -30.63 3.59
N ALA A 158 36.34 -31.40 2.50
CA ALA A 158 35.48 -32.59 2.41
C ALA A 158 36.17 -33.91 2.81
N ALA A 159 37.49 -33.90 3.05
CA ALA A 159 38.28 -35.09 3.36
C ALA A 159 38.70 -35.20 4.84
N SER A 160 38.19 -34.32 5.71
CA SER A 160 38.57 -34.25 7.12
C SER A 160 37.36 -34.28 8.08
N ALA A 161 36.27 -34.93 7.67
CA ALA A 161 35.10 -35.21 8.50
C ALA A 161 34.90 -36.72 8.65
#